data_AF-A0A7Z9WJK2-F1
#
_entry.id   AF-A0A7Z9WJK2-F1
#
_cell.length_a   1.000
_cell.length_b   1.000
_cell.length_c   1.000
_cell.angle_alpha   90.00
_cell.angle_beta   90.00
_cell.angle_gamma   90.00
#
_symmetry.space_group_name_H-M   'P 1'
#
loop_
_entity.id
_entity.type
_entity.pdbx_description
1 polymer ?
#
loop_
_entity_poly.entity_id
_entity_poly.type
_entity_poly.pdbx_seq_one_letter_code
_entity_poly.pdbx_strand_id
1 'polypeptide(L)'
;MVQIVGLSPVVEGVWKQGECTTWWLEVPPNFGGHFRSFEVLAATMRYIILRGVTRKEVKFVEFPFSEDEIRLPDFYLEQVPIQCIGGG
;
A
#
# COMPACT_ATOMS: atom_id res chain seq x y z
N MET A 1 -7.52 19.93 -20.38
CA MET A 1 -8.83 19.51 -19.86
C MET A 1 -8.85 17.99 -19.87
N VAL A 2 -8.98 17.35 -18.71
CA VAL A 2 -9.05 15.89 -18.61
C VAL A 2 -10.48 15.57 -18.20
N GLN A 3 -11.18 14.77 -19.01
CA GLN A 3 -12.53 14.29 -18.71
C GLN A 3 -12.44 12.79 -18.43
N ILE A 4 -12.91 12.37 -17.26
CA ILE A 4 -12.99 10.96 -16.90
C ILE A 4 -14.15 10.35 -17.68
N VAL A 5 -13.83 9.47 -18.63
CA VAL A 5 -14.80 8.80 -19.51
C VAL A 5 -15.34 7.49 -18.93
N GLY A 6 -14.74 7.00 -17.83
CA GLY A 6 -15.18 5.80 -17.13
C GLY A 6 -14.35 5.57 -15.87
N LEU A 7 -14.92 4.86 -14.90
CA LEU A 7 -14.22 4.39 -13.72
C LEU A 7 -13.78 2.95 -13.93
N SER A 8 -12.59 2.59 -13.45
CA SER A 8 -12.15 1.21 -13.39
C SER A 8 -13.05 0.40 -12.44
N PRO A 9 -13.23 -0.90 -12.69
CA PRO A 9 -13.97 -1.77 -11.78
C PRO A 9 -13.34 -1.78 -10.39
N VAL A 10 -14.18 -1.87 -9.36
CA VAL A 10 -13.74 -2.04 -7.98
C VAL A 10 -13.24 -3.47 -7.82
N VAL A 11 -12.00 -3.63 -7.33
CA VAL A 11 -11.41 -4.93 -7.00
C VAL A 11 -11.42 -5.06 -5.48
N GLU A 12 -12.11 -6.08 -4.97
CA GLU A 12 -12.06 -6.38 -3.54
C GLU A 12 -10.69 -6.93 -3.16
N GLY A 13 -10.13 -6.39 -2.08
CA GLY A 13 -8.86 -6.84 -1.53
C GLY A 13 -9.06 -8.02 -0.58
N VAL A 14 -8.13 -8.98 -0.61
CA VAL A 14 -8.13 -10.14 0.29
C VAL A 14 -7.17 -9.88 1.44
N TRP A 15 -7.68 -9.93 2.67
CA TRP A 15 -6.84 -9.84 3.86
C TRP A 15 -6.00 -11.11 4.05
N LYS A 16 -4.70 -10.91 4.26
CA LYS A 16 -3.71 -11.95 4.52
C LYS A 16 -2.84 -11.55 5.71
N GLN A 17 -2.09 -12.52 6.24
CA GLN A 17 -1.13 -12.32 7.31
C GLN A 17 0.18 -13.02 6.94
N GLY A 18 1.30 -12.33 7.12
CA GLY A 18 2.62 -12.87 6.83
C GLY A 18 3.62 -11.79 6.44
N GLU A 19 4.70 -12.20 5.78
CA GLU A 19 5.68 -11.29 5.20
C GLU A 19 5.09 -10.57 3.98
N CYS A 20 5.07 -9.24 4.02
CA CYS A 20 4.48 -8.43 2.97
C CYS A 20 5.57 -7.79 2.11
N THR A 21 5.62 -8.17 0.83
CA THR A 21 6.33 -7.40 -0.20
C THR A 21 5.39 -6.32 -0.71
N THR A 22 5.67 -5.08 -0.32
CA THR A 22 4.84 -3.91 -0.63
C THR A 22 5.05 -3.44 -2.06
N TRP A 23 4.02 -2.80 -2.62
CA TRP A 23 4.20 -1.94 -3.79
C TRP A 23 4.87 -0.61 -3.41
N TRP A 24 4.95 0.35 -4.34
CA TRP A 24 5.40 1.70 -4.00
C TRP A 24 4.40 2.37 -3.05
N LEU A 25 4.88 2.71 -1.86
CA LEU A 25 4.14 3.39 -0.81
C LEU A 25 4.74 4.78 -0.58
N GLU A 26 3.89 5.79 -0.49
CA GLU A 26 4.25 7.10 0.05
C GLU A 26 4.06 7.06 1.57
N VAL A 27 5.15 7.12 2.33
CA VAL A 27 5.11 7.04 3.80
C VAL A 27 5.88 8.20 4.43
N PRO A 28 5.56 8.58 5.68
CA PRO A 28 6.38 9.52 6.42
C PRO A 28 7.82 9.01 6.62
N PRO A 29 8.84 9.88 6.78
CA PRO A 29 10.24 9.46 6.85
C PRO A 29 10.60 8.47 7.97
N ASN A 30 9.79 8.40 9.03
CA ASN A 30 9.99 7.48 10.15
C ASN A 30 9.51 6.04 9.90
N PHE A 31 8.93 5.74 8.73
CA PHE A 31 8.38 4.41 8.42
C PHE A 31 9.41 3.37 7.96
N GLY A 32 10.66 3.79 7.72
CA GLY A 32 11.73 2.87 7.31
C GLY A 32 11.94 1.69 8.28
N GLY A 33 11.61 1.86 9.56
CA GLY A 33 11.74 0.80 10.57
C GLY A 33 10.84 -0.42 10.39
N HIS A 34 9.79 -0.31 9.56
CA HIS A 34 8.88 -1.42 9.25
C HIS A 34 9.45 -2.42 8.23
N PHE A 35 10.53 -2.07 7.52
CA PHE A 35 11.07 -2.84 6.42
C PHE A 35 12.39 -3.54 6.81
N ARG A 36 12.55 -4.82 6.41
CA ARG A 36 13.83 -5.54 6.47
C ARG A 36 14.75 -5.12 5.33
N SER A 37 14.17 -4.92 4.16
CA SER A 37 14.84 -4.45 2.95
C SER A 37 13.87 -3.56 2.18
N PHE A 38 14.37 -2.47 1.59
CA PHE A 38 13.57 -1.55 0.82
C PHE A 38 14.41 -0.84 -0.25
N GLU A 39 13.72 -0.39 -1.29
CA GLU A 39 14.21 0.49 -2.34
C GLU A 39 13.52 1.84 -2.18
N VAL A 40 14.26 2.94 -2.36
CA VAL A 40 13.72 4.30 -2.31
C VAL A 40 13.66 4.85 -3.72
N LEU A 41 12.46 5.19 -4.18
CA LEU A 41 12.25 5.86 -5.46
C LEU A 41 12.49 7.37 -5.34
N ALA A 42 12.00 7.98 -4.24
CA ALA A 42 12.16 9.40 -3.96
C ALA A 42 12.10 9.67 -2.45
N ALA A 43 12.77 10.73 -2.01
CA ALA A 43 12.72 11.18 -0.62
C ALA A 43 12.60 12.70 -0.56
N THR A 44 11.71 13.19 0.29
CA THR A 44 11.51 14.60 0.61
C THR A 44 11.55 14.79 2.12
N MET A 45 11.50 16.05 2.58
CA MET A 45 11.40 16.35 4.02
C MET A 45 10.07 15.89 4.63
N ARG A 46 9.04 15.62 3.82
CA ARG A 46 7.69 15.28 4.29
C ARG A 46 7.33 13.81 4.14
N TYR A 47 7.84 13.17 3.10
CA TYR A 47 7.52 11.79 2.75
C TYR A 47 8.67 11.13 2.00
N ILE A 48 8.67 9.81 2.03
CA ILE A 48 9.53 8.94 1.23
C ILE A 48 8.63 8.01 0.40
N ILE A 49 8.99 7.81 -0.86
CA ILE A 49 8.35 6.81 -1.72
C ILE A 49 9.28 5.61 -1.74
N LEU A 50 8.83 4.50 -1.16
CA LEU A 50 9.61 3.27 -1.05
C LEU A 50 8.75 2.04 -1.34
N ARG A 51 9.42 0.94 -1.68
CA ARG A 51 8.84 -0.40 -1.71
C ARG A 51 9.81 -1.35 -1.03
N GLY A 52 9.31 -2.43 -0.47
CA GLY A 52 10.17 -3.34 0.26
C GLY A 52 9.45 -4.48 0.93
N VAL A 53 10.21 -5.26 1.68
CA VAL A 53 9.74 -6.42 2.42
C VAL A 53 9.66 -6.08 3.90
N THR A 54 8.51 -6.33 4.53
CA THR A 54 8.31 -6.04 5.96
C THR A 54 9.26 -6.86 6.83
N ARG A 55 9.70 -6.26 7.94
CA ARG A 55 10.61 -6.91 8.89
C ARG A 55 9.94 -7.99 9.74
N LYS A 56 8.64 -7.84 9.97
CA LYS A 56 7.82 -8.77 10.74
C LYS A 56 6.66 -9.22 9.86
N GLU A 57 6.02 -10.29 10.29
CA GLU A 57 4.70 -10.63 9.80
C GLU A 57 3.73 -9.52 10.18
N VAL A 58 2.99 -9.05 9.19
CA VAL A 58 1.97 -8.01 9.34
C VAL A 58 0.68 -8.51 8.73
N LYS A 59 -0.45 -7.90 9.09
CA LYS A 59 -1.66 -8.06 8.27
C LYS A 59 -1.52 -7.15 7.06
N PHE A 60 -1.97 -7.63 5.92
CA PHE A 60 -1.97 -6.84 4.69
C PHE A 60 -3.17 -7.21 3.85
N VAL A 61 -3.61 -6.27 3.02
CA VAL A 61 -4.60 -6.52 1.99
C VAL A 61 -3.88 -6.70 0.66
N GLU A 62 -4.25 -7.74 -0.07
CA GLU A 62 -3.76 -8.03 -1.41
C GLU A 62 -4.86 -7.76 -2.43
N PHE A 63 -4.55 -6.95 -3.43
CA PHE A 63 -5.41 -6.67 -4.56
C PHE A 63 -4.86 -7.37 -5.81
N PRO A 64 -5.60 -8.33 -6.38
CA PRO A 64 -5.19 -9.06 -7.57
C PRO A 64 -5.47 -8.23 -8.83
N PHE A 65 -4.71 -7.16 -9.06
CA PHE A 65 -4.79 -6.46 -10.34
C PHE A 65 -4.14 -7.32 -11.44
N SER A 66 -4.61 -7.16 -12.68
CA SER A 66 -4.25 -8.03 -13.80
C SER A 66 -2.78 -7.99 -14.21
N GLU A 67 -2.07 -6.90 -13.88
CA GLU A 67 -0.68 -6.68 -14.27
C GLU A 67 0.30 -6.84 -13.09
N ASP A 68 -0.14 -6.57 -11.86
CA ASP A 68 0.69 -6.68 -10.65
C ASP A 68 -0.20 -6.90 -9.41
N GLU A 69 0.33 -7.64 -8.42
CA GLU A 69 -0.32 -7.76 -7.12
C GLU A 69 0.03 -6.55 -6.25
N ILE A 70 -0.97 -5.71 -5.95
CA ILE A 70 -0.79 -4.61 -5.00
C ILE A 70 -1.02 -5.14 -3.60
N ARG A 71 0.02 -5.10 -2.77
CA ARG A 71 -0.05 -5.49 -1.36
C ARG A 71 0.14 -4.26 -0.48
N LEU A 72 -0.86 -3.94 0.33
CA LEU A 72 -0.85 -2.82 1.27
C LEU A 72 -0.89 -3.34 2.72
N PRO A 73 0.13 -3.05 3.54
CA PRO A 73 0.15 -3.50 4.92
C PRO A 73 -0.80 -2.66 5.80
N ASP A 74 -1.27 -3.26 6.89
CA ASP A 74 -2.19 -2.66 7.86
C ASP A 74 -1.70 -1.31 8.40
N PHE A 75 -0.43 -1.22 8.80
CA PHE A 75 0.19 0.00 9.31
C PHE A 75 0.18 1.16 8.31
N TYR A 76 0.13 0.86 7.00
CA TYR A 76 -0.01 1.88 5.96
C TYR A 76 -1.47 2.33 5.84
N LEU A 77 -2.41 1.38 5.87
CA LEU A 77 -3.85 1.65 5.82
C LEU A 77 -4.33 2.44 7.04
N GLU A 78 -3.70 2.29 8.20
CA GLU A 78 -3.99 3.10 9.39
C GLU A 78 -3.68 4.59 9.20
N GLN A 79 -2.77 4.93 8.28
CA GLN A 79 -2.41 6.31 7.98
C GLN A 79 -3.32 6.96 6.95
N VAL A 80 -3.88 6.13 6.06
CA VAL A 80 -4.75 6.58 4.98
C VAL A 80 -6.19 6.52 5.48
N PRO A 81 -6.96 7.61 5.44
CA PRO A 81 -8.38 7.56 5.76
C PRO A 81 -9.14 6.83 4.63
N ILE A 82 -8.98 5.51 4.54
CA ILE A 82 -9.80 4.67 3.67
C ILE A 82 -11.11 4.50 4.42
N GLN A 83 -12.09 5.34 4.09
CA GLN A 83 -13.46 5.01 4.39
C GLN A 83 -13.79 3.77 3.56
N CYS A 84 -13.63 2.59 4.16
CA CYS A 84 -14.27 1.40 3.65
C CYS A 84 -15.77 1.71 3.62
N ILE A 85 -16.32 1.96 2.43
CA ILE A 85 -17.76 2.08 2.23
C ILE A 85 -18.30 0.67 2.46
N GLY A 86 -18.53 0.33 3.72
CA GLY A 86 -19.24 -0.87 4.11
C GLY A 86 -20.68 -0.71 3.66
N GLY A 87 -21.07 -1.45 2.61
CA GLY A 87 -22.47 -1.67 2.28
C GLY A 87 -23.12 -2.44 3.42
N GLY A 88 -24.00 -1.76 4.15
CA GLY A 88 -25.02 -2.36 5.02
C GLY A 88 -26.34 -2.48 4.28
#